data_AF-A0A017TIX3-F1
#
_entry.id   AF-A0A017TIX3-F1
#
_cell.length_a   1.000
_cell.length_b   1.000
_cell.length_c   1.000
_cell.angle_alpha   90.00
_cell.angle_beta   90.00
_cell.angle_gamma   90.00
#
_symmetry.space_group_name_H-M   'P 1'
#
loop_
_entity.id
_entity.type
_entity.pdbx_description
1 polymer ?
#
loop_
_entity_poly.entity_id
_entity_poly.type
_entity_poly.pdbx_seq_one_letter_code
_entity_poly.pdbx_strand_id
1 'polypeptide(L)'
;MLTLNTVLIWLHVVGNITWIGAILAVAAVLTGAAGDARTRGEIGLRVYNHLAVPAFIVSFVCGATRLALDTSYYLVQSHWMHPKLPAALVVIGLHHVLGARARKMAQGKVQEAGPAAKIAAVLALMAAAAAFFAIVKLPR
;
A
#
# COMPACT_ATOMS: atom_id res chain seq x y z
N MET A 1 -20.65 -20.77 -9.02
CA MET A 1 -20.21 -19.55 -9.73
C MET A 1 -19.69 -18.54 -8.70
N LEU A 2 -18.59 -17.84 -8.98
CA LEU A 2 -18.10 -16.76 -8.11
C LEU A 2 -19.09 -15.59 -8.12
N THR A 3 -19.50 -15.09 -6.95
CA THR A 3 -20.33 -13.87 -6.87
C THR A 3 -19.47 -12.62 -7.11
N LEU A 4 -20.06 -11.52 -7.58
CA LEU A 4 -19.36 -10.24 -7.75
C LEU A 4 -18.66 -9.80 -6.45
N ASN A 5 -19.34 -9.94 -5.31
CA ASN A 5 -18.76 -9.58 -4.02
C ASN A 5 -17.52 -10.43 -3.69
N THR A 6 -17.56 -11.74 -3.96
CA THR A 6 -16.41 -12.64 -3.77
C THR A 6 -15.24 -12.23 -4.66
N VAL A 7 -15.49 -11.87 -5.92
CA VAL A 7 -14.45 -11.40 -6.86
C VAL A 7 -13.81 -10.11 -6.36
N LEU A 8 -14.62 -9.13 -5.94
CA LEU A 8 -14.13 -7.85 -5.41
C LEU A 8 -13.30 -8.04 -4.12
N ILE A 9 -13.73 -8.93 -3.22
CA ILE A 9 -12.95 -9.28 -2.02
C ILE A 9 -11.60 -9.86 -2.42
N TRP A 10 -11.61 -10.85 -3.31
CA TRP A 10 -10.40 -11.56 -3.72
C TRP A 10 -9.40 -10.61 -4.38
N LEU A 11 -9.85 -9.80 -5.34
CA LEU A 11 -9.00 -8.79 -6.00
C LEU A 11 -8.48 -7.73 -5.02
N HIS A 12 -9.30 -7.27 -4.08
CA HIS A 12 -8.86 -6.33 -3.05
C HIS A 12 -7.77 -6.91 -2.17
N VAL A 13 -7.90 -8.17 -1.74
CA VAL A 13 -6.91 -8.85 -0.89
C VAL A 13 -5.61 -9.09 -1.65
N VAL A 14 -5.68 -9.65 -2.86
CA VAL A 14 -4.49 -9.89 -3.71
C VAL A 14 -3.79 -8.57 -4.07
N GLY A 15 -4.57 -7.53 -4.36
CA GLY A 15 -4.07 -6.19 -4.61
C GLY A 15 -3.32 -5.63 -3.39
N ASN A 16 -3.87 -5.74 -2.18
CA ASN A 16 -3.19 -5.29 -0.96
C ASN A 16 -1.87 -6.04 -0.70
N ILE A 17 -1.86 -7.37 -0.83
CA ILE A 17 -0.65 -8.17 -0.59
C ILE A 17 0.46 -7.75 -1.57
N THR A 18 0.12 -7.69 -2.86
CA THR A 18 1.07 -7.30 -3.91
C THR A 18 1.54 -5.85 -3.73
N TRP A 19 0.61 -4.94 -3.42
CA TRP A 19 0.91 -3.51 -3.24
C TRP A 19 1.85 -3.26 -2.06
N ILE A 20 1.52 -3.79 -0.88
CA ILE A 20 2.33 -3.61 0.33
C ILE A 20 3.70 -4.29 0.16
N GLY A 21 3.76 -5.51 -0.39
CA GLY A 21 5.02 -6.17 -0.67
C GLY A 21 5.91 -5.37 -1.64
N ALA A 22 5.33 -4.87 -2.73
CA ALA A 22 6.06 -4.10 -3.72
C ALA A 22 6.57 -2.76 -3.16
N ILE A 23 5.78 -2.03 -2.37
CA ILE A 23 6.21 -0.74 -1.83
C ILE A 23 7.27 -0.90 -0.72
N LEU A 24 7.24 -1.99 0.05
CA LEU A 24 8.32 -2.35 0.97
C LEU A 24 9.59 -2.72 0.21
N ALA A 25 9.48 -3.43 -0.91
CA ALA A 25 10.61 -3.72 -1.79
C ALA A 25 11.22 -2.43 -2.39
N VAL A 26 10.39 -1.44 -2.77
CA VAL A 26 10.89 -0.11 -3.17
C VAL A 26 11.75 0.47 -2.05
N ALA A 27 11.23 0.54 -0.82
CA ALA A 27 11.99 1.11 0.29
C ALA A 27 13.30 0.35 0.54
N ALA A 28 13.28 -0.99 0.52
CA ALA A 28 14.46 -1.83 0.70
C ALA A 28 15.55 -1.53 -0.35
N VAL A 29 15.15 -1.39 -1.62
CA VAL A 29 16.06 -1.01 -2.71
C VAL A 29 16.65 0.39 -2.48
N LEU A 30 15.82 1.38 -2.12
CA LEU A 30 16.31 2.74 -1.90
C LEU A 30 17.32 2.82 -0.75
N THR A 31 17.13 2.01 0.30
CA THR A 31 17.99 2.01 1.50
C THR A 31 19.18 1.05 1.44
N GLY A 32 19.21 0.14 0.47
CA GLY A 32 20.25 -0.90 0.38
C GLY A 32 21.63 -0.32 0.05
N ALA A 33 22.72 -0.91 0.53
CA ALA A 33 24.07 -0.36 0.35
C ALA A 33 24.70 -0.63 -1.04
N ALA A 34 24.07 -1.49 -1.86
CA ALA A 34 24.59 -1.89 -3.15
C ALA A 34 24.20 -0.91 -4.27
N GLY A 35 25.17 -0.60 -5.15
CA GLY A 35 25.00 0.33 -6.26
C GLY A 35 24.95 1.80 -5.82
N ASP A 36 25.07 2.72 -6.78
CA ASP A 36 24.92 4.14 -6.50
C ASP A 36 23.45 4.53 -6.30
N ALA A 37 23.24 5.72 -5.73
CA ALA A 37 21.91 6.23 -5.42
C ALA A 37 20.97 6.31 -6.63
N ARG A 38 21.49 6.65 -7.81
CA ARG A 38 20.69 6.79 -9.01
C ARG A 38 20.20 5.43 -9.49
N THR A 39 21.07 4.43 -9.57
CA THR A 39 20.69 3.06 -9.94
C THR A 39 19.65 2.48 -8.97
N ARG A 40 19.82 2.66 -7.65
CA ARG A 40 18.80 2.26 -6.67
C ARG A 40 17.46 2.97 -6.92
N GLY A 41 17.51 4.26 -7.23
CA GLY A 41 16.33 5.04 -7.60
C GLY A 41 15.61 4.51 -8.84
N GLU A 42 16.35 4.17 -9.90
CA GLU A 42 15.81 3.63 -11.15
C GLU A 42 15.15 2.25 -10.94
N ILE A 43 15.80 1.36 -10.17
CA ILE A 43 15.24 0.05 -9.80
C ILE A 43 13.98 0.24 -8.94
N GLY A 44 14.04 1.08 -7.91
CA GLY A 44 12.90 1.38 -7.04
C GLY A 44 11.73 1.99 -7.82
N LEU A 45 12.01 2.88 -8.78
CA LEU A 45 10.98 3.50 -9.62
C LEU A 45 10.34 2.48 -10.56
N ARG A 46 11.11 1.51 -11.08
CA ARG A 46 10.57 0.42 -11.89
C ARG A 46 9.60 -0.45 -11.08
N VAL A 47 9.99 -0.87 -9.87
CA VAL A 47 9.12 -1.65 -8.97
C VAL A 47 7.87 -0.85 -8.61
N TYR A 48 8.02 0.45 -8.33
CA TYR A 48 6.90 1.33 -8.04
C TYR A 48 5.90 1.41 -9.19
N ASN A 49 6.37 1.72 -10.42
CA ASN A 49 5.49 1.93 -11.58
C ASN A 49 4.86 0.63 -12.10
N HIS A 50 5.59 -0.49 -12.06
CA HIS A 50 5.15 -1.74 -12.71
C HIS A 50 4.49 -2.73 -11.74
N LEU A 51 4.73 -2.64 -10.43
CA LEU A 51 4.11 -3.52 -9.44
C LEU A 51 3.26 -2.74 -8.44
N ALA A 52 3.85 -1.76 -7.74
CA ALA A 52 3.17 -1.12 -6.61
C ALA A 52 1.94 -0.32 -7.06
N VAL A 53 2.05 0.50 -8.11
CA VAL A 53 0.94 1.33 -8.61
C VAL A 53 -0.21 0.49 -9.20
N PRO A 54 0.02 -0.49 -10.10
CA PRO A 54 -1.07 -1.32 -10.60
C PRO A 54 -1.79 -2.10 -9.49
N ALA A 55 -1.03 -2.68 -8.55
CA ALA A 55 -1.62 -3.41 -7.42
C ALA A 55 -2.43 -2.49 -6.49
N PHE A 56 -1.92 -1.27 -6.23
CA PHE A 56 -2.65 -0.23 -5.51
C PHE A 56 -3.98 0.09 -6.21
N ILE A 57 -3.97 0.33 -7.51
CA ILE A 57 -5.17 0.67 -8.29
C ILE A 57 -6.20 -0.45 -8.18
N VAL A 58 -5.81 -1.71 -8.38
CA VAL A 58 -6.71 -2.86 -8.25
C VAL A 58 -7.31 -2.94 -6.84
N SER A 59 -6.47 -2.83 -5.81
CA SER A 59 -6.93 -2.84 -4.42
C SER A 59 -7.91 -1.70 -4.14
N PHE A 60 -7.53 -0.48 -4.49
CA PHE A 60 -8.28 0.73 -4.20
C PHE A 60 -9.64 0.72 -4.89
N VAL A 61 -9.68 0.41 -6.20
CA VAL A 61 -10.93 0.33 -6.97
C VAL A 61 -11.84 -0.73 -6.37
N CYS A 62 -11.36 -1.95 -6.10
CA CYS A 62 -12.20 -3.00 -5.53
C CYS A 62 -12.73 -2.63 -4.13
N GLY A 63 -11.89 -2.01 -3.29
CA GLY A 63 -12.29 -1.54 -1.96
C GLY A 63 -13.34 -0.43 -2.03
N ALA A 64 -13.13 0.56 -2.89
CA ALA A 64 -14.05 1.67 -3.12
C ALA A 64 -15.38 1.20 -3.73
N THR A 65 -15.35 0.28 -4.70
CA THR A 65 -16.57 -0.31 -5.27
C THR A 65 -17.39 -1.04 -4.20
N ARG A 66 -16.75 -1.84 -3.33
CA ARG A 66 -17.48 -2.50 -2.23
C ARG A 66 -18.10 -1.50 -1.27
N LEU A 67 -17.37 -0.44 -0.92
CA LEU A 67 -17.89 0.64 -0.09
C LEU A 67 -19.11 1.31 -0.75
N ALA A 68 -19.07 1.55 -2.06
CA ALA A 68 -20.14 2.19 -2.81
C ALA A 68 -21.39 1.31 -2.99
N LEU A 69 -21.23 -0.02 -3.07
CA LEU A 69 -22.35 -0.96 -3.22
C LEU A 69 -23.23 -1.04 -1.97
N ASP A 70 -22.70 -0.71 -0.78
CA ASP A 70 -23.48 -0.71 0.47
C ASP A 70 -22.92 0.31 1.48
N THR A 71 -23.14 1.59 1.18
CA THR A 71 -22.63 2.69 2.01
C THR A 71 -23.23 2.68 3.41
N SER A 72 -24.50 2.26 3.56
CA SER A 72 -25.16 2.16 4.87
C SER A 72 -24.50 1.12 5.76
N TYR A 73 -24.27 -0.09 5.23
CA TYR A 73 -23.58 -1.14 5.98
C TYR A 73 -22.17 -0.70 6.40
N TYR A 74 -21.39 -0.15 5.45
CA TYR A 74 -20.00 0.15 5.72
C TYR A 74 -19.78 1.43 6.52
N LEU A 75 -20.55 2.50 6.32
CA LEU A 75 -20.31 3.80 6.96
C LEU A 75 -21.17 4.06 8.20
N VAL A 76 -22.27 3.33 8.38
CA VAL A 76 -23.21 3.54 9.50
C VAL A 76 -23.25 2.32 10.41
N GLN A 77 -23.45 1.12 9.85
CA GLN A 77 -23.63 -0.08 10.67
C GLN A 77 -22.29 -0.68 11.14
N SER A 78 -21.22 -0.45 10.37
CA SER A 78 -19.88 -0.95 10.66
C SER A 78 -18.98 0.15 11.25
N HIS A 79 -18.92 0.23 12.59
CA HIS A 79 -18.06 1.17 13.32
C HIS A 79 -16.56 1.07 12.96
N TRP A 80 -16.11 -0.08 12.44
CA TRP A 80 -14.72 -0.30 12.03
C TRP A 80 -14.28 0.47 10.79
N MET A 81 -15.21 1.05 10.02
CA MET A 81 -14.83 1.77 8.80
C MET A 81 -14.23 3.15 9.10
N HIS A 82 -14.65 3.80 10.19
CA HIS A 82 -14.14 5.11 10.60
C HIS A 82 -12.64 5.11 10.95
N PRO A 83 -12.07 4.13 11.66
CA PRO A 83 -10.61 4.04 11.81
C PRO A 83 -9.91 3.48 10.57
N LYS A 84 -10.58 2.61 9.78
CA LYS A 84 -9.99 1.94 8.62
C LYS A 84 -9.72 2.88 7.45
N LEU A 85 -10.66 3.79 7.13
CA LEU A 85 -10.49 4.70 5.98
C LEU A 85 -9.34 5.71 6.18
N PRO A 86 -9.22 6.42 7.32
CA PRO A 86 -8.07 7.27 7.58
C PRO A 86 -6.75 6.49 7.56
N ALA A 87 -6.70 5.28 8.12
CA ALA A 87 -5.52 4.43 8.06
C ALA A 87 -5.14 4.09 6.60
N ALA A 88 -6.11 3.78 5.75
CA ALA A 88 -5.87 3.55 4.33
C ALA A 88 -5.32 4.81 3.63
N LEU A 89 -5.87 5.99 3.92
CA LEU A 89 -5.37 7.25 3.37
C LEU A 89 -3.92 7.54 3.78
N VAL A 90 -3.55 7.26 5.03
CA VAL A 90 -2.15 7.38 5.50
C VAL A 90 -1.25 6.44 4.69
N VAL A 91 -1.62 5.17 4.53
CA VAL A 91 -0.84 4.20 3.74
C VAL A 91 -0.68 4.65 2.28
N ILE A 92 -1.72 5.20 1.67
CA ILE A 92 -1.69 5.77 0.30
C ILE A 92 -0.71 6.95 0.23
N GLY A 93 -0.77 7.86 1.21
CA GLY A 93 0.17 8.98 1.29
C GLY A 93 1.63 8.51 1.38
N LEU A 94 1.90 7.56 2.28
CA LEU A 94 3.23 6.97 2.44
C LEU A 94 3.72 6.26 1.17
N HIS A 95 2.84 5.56 0.47
CA HIS A 95 3.13 4.95 -0.83
C HIS A 95 3.61 5.98 -1.86
N HIS A 96 2.90 7.11 -1.99
CA HIS A 96 3.32 8.16 -2.92
C HIS A 96 4.60 8.89 -2.49
N VAL A 97 4.85 9.04 -1.18
CA VAL A 97 6.11 9.60 -0.68
C VAL A 97 7.30 8.72 -1.09
N LEU A 98 7.19 7.39 -0.96
CA LEU A 98 8.23 6.46 -1.42
C LEU A 98 8.42 6.50 -2.94
N GLY A 99 7.33 6.51 -3.71
CA GLY A 99 7.40 6.66 -5.18
C GLY A 99 8.06 7.96 -5.62
N ALA A 100 7.74 9.08 -4.95
CA ALA A 100 8.38 10.37 -5.20
C ALA A 100 9.87 10.34 -4.83
N ARG A 101 10.26 9.66 -3.75
CA ARG A 101 11.67 9.50 -3.38
C ARG A 101 12.44 8.68 -4.41
N ALA A 102 11.89 7.54 -4.84
CA ALA A 102 12.47 6.72 -5.90
C ALA A 102 12.70 7.53 -7.18
N ARG A 103 11.69 8.32 -7.59
CA ARG A 103 11.80 9.23 -8.74
C ARG A 103 12.90 10.28 -8.57
N LYS A 104 13.00 10.93 -7.41
CA LYS A 104 14.05 11.93 -7.14
C LYS A 104 15.45 11.31 -7.17
N MET A 105 15.61 10.10 -6.63
CA MET A 105 16.87 9.36 -6.69
C MET A 105 17.22 8.96 -8.13
N ALA A 106 16.27 8.43 -8.90
CA ALA A 106 16.46 8.08 -10.30
C ALA A 106 16.88 9.29 -11.17
N GLN A 107 16.44 10.49 -10.80
CA GLN A 107 16.81 11.75 -11.46
C GLN A 107 18.14 12.34 -10.95
N GLY A 108 18.82 11.70 -10.00
CA GLY A 108 20.03 12.23 -9.38
C GLY A 108 19.81 13.47 -8.50
N LYS A 109 18.55 13.81 -8.18
CA LYS A 109 18.20 15.01 -7.38
C LYS A 109 18.45 14.83 -5.89
N VAL A 110 18.53 13.59 -5.42
CA VAL A 110 18.86 13.23 -4.03
C VAL A 110 19.70 11.96 -4.02
N GLN A 111 20.70 11.90 -3.14
CA GLN A 111 21.58 10.72 -3.03
C GLN A 111 21.15 9.79 -1.88
N GLU A 112 20.55 10.36 -0.84
CA GLU A 112 20.10 9.60 0.32
C GLU A 112 18.70 8.99 0.13
N ALA A 113 18.42 7.88 0.82
CA ALA A 113 17.08 7.31 0.89
C ALA A 113 16.12 8.19 1.72
N GLY A 114 16.65 9.07 2.59
CA GLY A 114 15.86 9.93 3.46
C GLY A 114 15.02 9.11 4.45
N PRO A 115 13.73 9.43 4.65
CA PRO A 115 12.88 8.73 5.62
C PRO A 115 12.39 7.36 5.15
N ALA A 116 12.88 6.82 4.02
CA ALA A 116 12.35 5.60 3.40
C ALA A 116 12.30 4.40 4.36
N ALA A 117 13.35 4.17 5.16
CA ALA A 117 13.37 3.09 6.16
C ALA A 117 12.28 3.26 7.24
N LYS A 118 12.12 4.47 7.77
CA LYS A 118 11.08 4.77 8.78
C LYS A 118 9.69 4.59 8.20
N ILE A 119 9.47 5.05 6.97
CA ILE A 119 8.20 4.88 6.26
C ILE A 119 7.91 3.39 6.04
N ALA A 120 8.91 2.59 5.64
CA ALA A 120 8.75 1.16 5.47
C ALA A 120 8.38 0.46 6.78
N ALA A 121 9.00 0.83 7.90
CA ALA A 121 8.66 0.30 9.21
C ALA A 121 7.20 0.62 9.58
N VAL A 122 6.75 1.86 9.37
CA VAL A 122 5.35 2.26 9.61
C VAL A 122 4.40 1.47 8.71
N LEU A 123 4.70 1.34 7.41
CA LEU A 123 3.89 0.57 6.47
C LEU A 123 3.81 -0.91 6.88
N ALA A 124 4.92 -1.52 7.28
CA ALA A 124 4.96 -2.91 7.73
C ALA A 124 4.13 -3.11 9.00
N LEU A 125 4.24 -2.20 9.98
CA LEU A 125 3.44 -2.22 11.21
C LEU A 125 1.95 -2.06 10.91
N MET A 126 1.56 -1.12 10.04
CA MET A 126 0.17 -0.92 9.65
C MET A 126 -0.38 -2.13 8.88
N ALA A 127 0.41 -2.73 8.00
CA ALA A 127 0.02 -3.94 7.28
C ALA A 127 -0.16 -5.14 8.23
N ALA A 128 0.75 -5.33 9.19
CA ALA A 128 0.64 -6.36 10.22
C ALA A 128 -0.61 -6.16 11.09
N ALA A 129 -0.88 -4.92 11.53
CA ALA A 129 -2.10 -4.60 12.28
C ALA A 129 -3.37 -4.86 11.45
N ALA A 130 -3.39 -4.45 10.18
CA ALA A 130 -4.52 -4.71 9.29
C ALA A 130 -4.77 -6.21 9.08
N ALA A 131 -3.70 -7.00 8.91
CA ALA A 131 -3.80 -8.46 8.80
C ALA A 131 -4.28 -9.10 10.10
N PHE A 132 -3.77 -8.65 11.25
CA PHE A 132 -4.20 -9.11 12.57
C PHE A 132 -5.70 -8.88 12.77
N PHE A 133 -6.20 -7.67 12.53
CA PHE A 133 -7.62 -7.34 12.67
C PHE A 133 -8.51 -7.96 11.58
N ALA A 134 -7.94 -8.40 10.45
CA ALA A 134 -8.69 -9.16 9.45
C ALA A 134 -9.00 -10.59 9.93
N ILE A 135 -8.15 -11.16 10.80
CA ILE A 135 -8.29 -12.53 11.32
C ILE A 135 -9.01 -12.50 12.67
N VAL A 136 -8.55 -11.62 13.58
CA VAL A 136 -9.10 -11.50 14.92
C VAL A 136 -10.39 -10.70 14.85
N LYS A 137 -11.52 -11.42 14.93
CA LYS A 137 -12.82 -10.79 15.19
C LYS A 137 -12.78 -10.25 16.61
N LEU A 138 -12.61 -8.94 16.75
CA LEU A 138 -12.84 -8.30 18.04
C LEU A 138 -14.30 -8.53 18.44
N PRO A 139 -14.56 -8.92 19.71
CA PRO A 139 -15.93 -9.03 20.19
C PRO A 139 -16.64 -7.70 19.92
N ARG A 140 -17.83 -7.79 19.32
CA ARG A 140 -18.67 -6.64 18.97
C ARG A 140 -19.17 -5.94 20.22
#